data_AF-S6BNT1-F1
#
_entry.id   AF-S6BNT1-F1
#
_cell.length_a   1.000
_cell.length_b   1.000
_cell.length_c   1.000
_cell.angle_alpha   90.00
_cell.angle_beta   90.00
_cell.angle_gamma   90.00
#
_symmetry.space_group_name_H-M   'P 1'
#
loop_
_entity.id
_entity.type
_entity.pdbx_description
1 polymer ?
#
loop_
_entity_poly.entity_id
_entity_poly.type
_entity_poly.pdbx_seq_one_letter_code
_entity_poly.pdbx_strand_id
1 'polypeptide(L)'
;MFKYKPLAAAILALVSIQALADDSLSTQTQSGLENVAEVLQSAATDSTATQDQVGEGNNAFADQSAGTGTVLQTQDGDYNASTGVQSGVTESSVDHNQTGEWNGAHSEQWFSENSAANVTQTGSDQQAFSYQDSQISSTIDINQGDQANVANAEQVFGEGNTTTINQSGTDNETSTWQVDQIGSTIGIQQSGTGNIANVDQTLGQGNQVDVFQTGESGYIEVWQTEQENSQAVVDQDGTLNELVVDQSYGSGNLATMTQDGNANAAWADQYESNDSVATVTQTGDSNLSLTYQEGDRLDLTVNQNGNDNNVFASNWQGAQEGGQFGSDQVVLLNQTGDGNTANFTQEGNFNELYFDQTGDDNSLTVSQRDGGNLAEGTSEGIGNIVEVDQSGSENISQTFQSAGGDNLASITQADVNNFSIVSQVGWGNQASVNQSGLNGVSTIDQNGTGNSATVVQQ
;
A
#
# COMPACT_ATOMS: atom_id res chain seq x y z
N MET A 1 -34.52 50.27 -35.46
CA MET A 1 -34.63 49.41 -34.27
C MET A 1 -33.24 49.37 -33.64
N PHE A 2 -33.12 49.71 -32.36
CA PHE A 2 -31.90 49.86 -31.54
C PHE A 2 -30.72 50.72 -32.06
N LYS A 3 -29.99 51.30 -31.09
CA LYS A 3 -28.73 52.02 -31.25
C LYS A 3 -27.71 51.37 -30.31
N TYR A 4 -26.43 51.36 -30.72
CA TYR A 4 -25.29 50.98 -29.89
C TYR A 4 -25.25 51.68 -28.53
N LYS A 5 -24.66 51.02 -27.52
CA LYS A 5 -23.61 51.55 -26.61
C LYS A 5 -22.94 50.40 -25.81
N PRO A 6 -21.82 50.61 -25.09
CA PRO A 6 -20.61 49.81 -25.35
C PRO A 6 -20.14 48.93 -24.19
N LEU A 7 -19.08 48.15 -24.42
CA LEU A 7 -18.21 47.66 -23.34
C LEU A 7 -17.73 48.82 -22.46
N ALA A 8 -17.74 48.59 -21.15
CA ALA A 8 -17.12 49.45 -20.15
C ALA A 8 -16.52 48.54 -19.07
N ALA A 9 -15.23 48.20 -19.21
CA ALA A 9 -14.51 47.45 -18.18
C ALA A 9 -14.44 48.29 -16.89
N ALA A 10 -14.89 47.71 -15.78
CA ALA A 10 -15.01 48.38 -14.50
C ALA A 10 -13.85 47.98 -13.56
N ILE A 11 -12.64 48.49 -13.83
CA ILE A 11 -11.49 48.31 -12.94
C ILE A 11 -11.75 49.12 -11.65
N LEU A 12 -12.28 48.45 -10.62
CA LEU A 12 -12.59 49.03 -9.32
C LEU A 12 -11.38 48.92 -8.38
N ALA A 13 -10.35 49.73 -8.63
CA ALA A 13 -9.16 49.78 -7.77
C ALA A 13 -9.48 50.46 -6.42
N LEU A 14 -9.96 49.66 -5.46
CA LEU A 14 -10.24 50.07 -4.08
C LEU A 14 -8.96 50.06 -3.24
N VAL A 15 -8.23 51.18 -3.23
CA VAL A 15 -7.10 51.37 -2.31
C VAL A 15 -7.63 51.60 -0.90
N SER A 16 -7.66 50.56 -0.08
CA SER A 16 -7.88 50.66 1.36
C SER A 16 -6.70 51.38 2.03
N ILE A 17 -7.00 52.24 2.99
CA ILE A 17 -5.99 52.85 3.87
C ILE A 17 -6.22 52.25 5.26
N GLN A 18 -5.14 51.76 5.86
CA GLN A 18 -5.14 51.01 7.11
C GLN A 18 -6.00 51.66 8.21
N ALA A 19 -7.00 50.93 8.67
CA ALA A 19 -7.79 51.22 9.85
C ALA A 19 -7.78 49.98 10.73
N LEU A 20 -7.22 50.09 11.94
CA LEU A 20 -7.25 49.03 12.94
C LEU A 20 -8.66 48.96 13.55
N ALA A 21 -9.29 47.79 13.44
CA ALA A 21 -10.62 47.49 13.98
C ALA A 21 -10.63 46.02 14.44
N ASP A 22 -11.20 45.74 15.63
CA ASP A 22 -11.14 44.41 16.26
C ASP A 22 -11.91 43.31 15.48
N ASP A 23 -12.90 43.70 14.68
CA ASP A 23 -13.67 42.82 13.79
C ASP A 23 -13.33 43.15 12.32
N SER A 24 -12.77 42.20 11.55
CA SER A 24 -12.49 42.39 10.11
C SER A 24 -13.32 41.47 9.22
N LEU A 25 -14.20 42.06 8.40
CA LEU A 25 -14.92 41.37 7.34
C LEU A 25 -14.57 42.01 6.00
N SER A 26 -14.31 41.18 4.99
CA SER A 26 -14.07 41.66 3.63
C SER A 26 -14.48 40.58 2.63
N THR A 27 -15.12 41.04 1.55
CA THR A 27 -15.77 40.18 0.56
C THR A 27 -15.58 40.79 -0.82
N GLN A 28 -15.19 40.00 -1.81
CA GLN A 28 -15.15 40.45 -3.21
C GLN A 28 -15.88 39.50 -4.15
N THR A 29 -16.65 40.09 -5.06
CA THR A 29 -17.45 39.43 -6.11
C THR A 29 -17.29 40.21 -7.43
N GLN A 30 -17.13 39.53 -8.57
CA GLN A 30 -17.13 40.14 -9.91
C GLN A 30 -18.18 39.50 -10.86
N SER A 31 -18.22 39.89 -12.14
CA SER A 31 -19.07 39.25 -13.19
C SER A 31 -18.63 39.68 -14.61
N GLY A 32 -18.33 38.72 -15.51
CA GLY A 32 -17.67 39.00 -16.79
C GLY A 32 -17.39 37.76 -17.68
N LEU A 33 -16.33 37.84 -18.48
CA LEU A 33 -15.59 36.71 -19.08
C LEU A 33 -14.20 36.53 -18.40
N GLU A 34 -14.04 37.27 -17.31
CA GLU A 34 -12.86 37.49 -16.49
C GLU A 34 -13.47 38.00 -15.19
N ASN A 35 -13.38 37.22 -14.12
CA ASN A 35 -13.64 37.72 -12.79
C ASN A 35 -12.34 37.64 -11.99
N VAL A 36 -12.26 38.48 -10.95
CA VAL A 36 -11.17 38.56 -9.97
C VAL A 36 -11.81 38.94 -8.61
N ALA A 37 -11.13 38.68 -7.50
CA ALA A 37 -11.51 39.07 -6.16
C ALA A 37 -10.22 39.18 -5.32
N GLU A 38 -10.24 39.90 -4.19
CA GLU A 38 -9.10 39.99 -3.26
C GLU A 38 -9.53 40.40 -1.82
N VAL A 39 -8.90 39.84 -0.79
CA VAL A 39 -9.19 40.09 0.63
C VAL A 39 -7.92 39.87 1.43
N LEU A 40 -7.65 40.80 2.35
CA LEU A 40 -6.54 40.78 3.28
C LEU A 40 -7.03 41.32 4.62
N GLN A 41 -6.72 40.62 5.71
CA GLN A 41 -7.17 40.97 7.06
C GLN A 41 -6.03 40.86 8.07
N SER A 42 -5.86 41.90 8.88
CA SER A 42 -4.71 42.03 9.78
C SER A 42 -5.06 42.70 11.10
N ALA A 43 -4.75 42.02 12.20
CA ALA A 43 -4.90 42.51 13.58
C ALA A 43 -6.36 42.77 14.00
N ALA A 44 -7.23 41.79 13.73
CA ALA A 44 -8.61 41.70 14.20
C ALA A 44 -8.83 40.29 14.78
N THR A 45 -9.28 40.20 16.03
CA THR A 45 -9.36 38.94 16.79
C THR A 45 -10.45 37.99 16.30
N ASP A 46 -11.43 38.50 15.56
CA ASP A 46 -12.27 37.71 14.67
C ASP A 46 -12.17 38.30 13.25
N SER A 47 -11.86 37.45 12.30
CA SER A 47 -11.67 37.81 10.89
C SER A 47 -12.42 36.81 9.99
N THR A 48 -12.84 37.24 8.79
CA THR A 48 -13.53 36.38 7.81
C THR A 48 -13.33 36.93 6.41
N ALA A 49 -12.72 36.14 5.55
CA ALA A 49 -12.38 36.55 4.19
C ALA A 49 -13.08 35.64 3.18
N THR A 50 -13.75 36.24 2.20
CA THR A 50 -14.52 35.46 1.23
C THR A 50 -14.44 36.09 -0.13
N GLN A 51 -14.26 35.27 -1.15
CA GLN A 51 -14.10 35.73 -2.50
C GLN A 51 -14.82 34.79 -3.46
N ASP A 52 -15.38 35.39 -4.49
CA ASP A 52 -16.39 34.80 -5.35
C ASP A 52 -16.24 35.34 -6.76
N GLN A 53 -16.14 34.46 -7.74
CA GLN A 53 -15.91 34.85 -9.12
C GLN A 53 -16.53 33.81 -10.08
N VAL A 54 -17.02 34.29 -11.23
CA VAL A 54 -18.13 33.77 -12.07
C VAL A 54 -18.14 34.45 -13.46
N GLY A 55 -17.45 33.87 -14.46
CA GLY A 55 -17.89 33.97 -15.86
C GLY A 55 -16.82 33.77 -16.94
N GLU A 56 -17.00 32.86 -17.90
CA GLU A 56 -17.28 31.46 -17.55
C GLU A 56 -15.94 30.94 -16.97
N GLY A 57 -15.94 30.35 -15.78
CA GLY A 57 -16.71 30.74 -14.60
C GLY A 57 -15.83 31.26 -13.44
N ASN A 58 -14.56 31.63 -13.71
CA ASN A 58 -13.40 31.68 -12.80
C ASN A 58 -13.40 32.57 -11.54
N ASN A 59 -12.98 32.00 -10.38
CA ASN A 59 -11.81 32.33 -9.50
C ASN A 59 -11.97 32.78 -8.00
N ALA A 60 -10.94 32.64 -7.14
CA ALA A 60 -10.68 33.45 -5.93
C ALA A 60 -9.36 33.19 -5.15
N PHE A 61 -8.91 34.27 -4.49
CA PHE A 61 -7.84 34.40 -3.46
C PHE A 61 -8.47 34.72 -2.06
N ALA A 62 -7.73 34.93 -0.95
CA ALA A 62 -8.09 35.62 0.31
C ALA A 62 -7.04 35.32 1.42
N ASP A 63 -7.02 36.07 2.55
CA ASP A 63 -5.97 35.98 3.61
C ASP A 63 -6.43 36.49 5.01
N GLN A 64 -5.85 35.95 6.09
CA GLN A 64 -6.16 36.29 7.50
C GLN A 64 -5.00 36.17 8.50
N SER A 65 -4.92 37.13 9.44
CA SER A 65 -3.91 37.13 10.51
C SER A 65 -4.35 37.73 11.87
N ALA A 66 -4.02 36.99 12.94
CA ALA A 66 -4.13 37.36 14.36
C ALA A 66 -5.55 37.39 14.97
N GLY A 67 -6.35 36.37 14.67
CA GLY A 67 -7.69 36.13 15.22
C GLY A 67 -8.27 34.80 14.73
N THR A 68 -9.45 34.42 15.22
CA THR A 68 -10.25 33.30 14.71
C THR A 68 -10.93 33.64 13.37
N GLY A 69 -11.18 32.61 12.54
CA GLY A 69 -12.15 32.67 11.43
C GLY A 69 -11.58 32.55 10.01
N THR A 70 -12.45 32.27 9.02
CA THR A 70 -12.14 31.47 7.80
C THR A 70 -11.98 32.24 6.50
N VAL A 71 -11.26 31.63 5.55
CA VAL A 71 -10.87 32.20 4.25
C VAL A 71 -11.24 31.22 3.11
N LEU A 72 -12.05 31.67 2.14
CA LEU A 72 -12.85 30.82 1.21
C LEU A 72 -13.11 31.46 -0.19
N GLN A 73 -13.07 30.66 -1.29
CA GLN A 73 -12.69 31.11 -2.67
C GLN A 73 -13.38 30.33 -3.87
N THR A 74 -12.91 30.33 -5.17
CA THR A 74 -13.70 29.86 -6.38
C THR A 74 -13.03 29.52 -7.80
N GLN A 75 -11.86 28.87 -8.04
CA GLN A 75 -11.14 28.80 -9.38
C GLN A 75 -11.64 27.96 -10.58
N ASP A 76 -12.88 28.24 -10.98
CA ASP A 76 -13.66 27.82 -12.16
C ASP A 76 -13.11 28.13 -13.59
N GLY A 77 -12.61 27.14 -14.34
CA GLY A 77 -12.42 27.30 -15.81
C GLY A 77 -13.76 27.45 -16.52
N ASP A 78 -14.56 26.38 -16.58
CA ASP A 78 -16.03 26.43 -16.66
C ASP A 78 -16.58 25.40 -15.60
N TYR A 79 -17.10 25.85 -14.45
CA TYR A 79 -17.74 25.14 -13.31
C TYR A 79 -16.91 24.63 -12.07
N ASN A 80 -15.90 25.35 -11.52
CA ASN A 80 -15.03 24.93 -10.36
C ASN A 80 -15.08 25.86 -9.11
N ALA A 81 -14.38 25.60 -7.98
CA ALA A 81 -14.58 26.34 -6.69
C ALA A 81 -13.30 26.69 -5.85
N SER A 82 -13.48 27.05 -4.56
CA SER A 82 -12.56 27.23 -3.40
C SER A 82 -11.11 27.85 -3.53
N THR A 83 -10.26 27.70 -2.48
CA THR A 83 -9.01 28.38 -1.99
C THR A 83 -9.18 29.07 -0.59
N GLY A 84 -8.11 29.43 0.17
CA GLY A 84 -8.19 30.06 1.53
C GLY A 84 -6.84 30.52 2.19
N VAL A 85 -6.80 30.79 3.53
CA VAL A 85 -5.72 30.90 4.60
C VAL A 85 -6.28 31.20 6.01
N GLN A 86 -5.91 30.56 7.14
CA GLN A 86 -5.97 31.28 8.44
C GLN A 86 -4.69 31.12 9.26
N SER A 87 -4.32 32.13 10.05
CA SER A 87 -3.02 32.15 10.74
C SER A 87 -2.99 32.95 12.05
N GLY A 88 -2.35 32.37 13.07
CA GLY A 88 -2.17 32.98 14.39
C GLY A 88 -3.33 32.70 15.35
N VAL A 89 -3.82 31.46 15.37
CA VAL A 89 -5.10 31.04 15.95
C VAL A 89 -4.93 29.87 16.94
N THR A 90 -6.01 29.18 17.26
CA THR A 90 -6.09 27.71 17.26
C THR A 90 -7.34 27.42 16.39
N GLU A 91 -7.34 26.43 15.48
CA GLU A 91 -8.42 26.18 14.45
C GLU A 91 -8.44 27.20 13.23
N SER A 92 -7.99 26.85 11.98
CA SER A 92 -7.40 27.88 11.04
C SER A 92 -7.23 27.78 9.43
N SER A 93 -8.22 27.60 8.53
CA SER A 93 -8.17 27.15 7.07
C SER A 93 -7.77 27.89 5.71
N VAL A 94 -7.21 27.15 4.68
CA VAL A 94 -6.93 27.48 3.22
C VAL A 94 -7.60 26.61 2.10
N ASP A 95 -8.77 26.88 1.53
CA ASP A 95 -9.53 25.85 0.76
C ASP A 95 -9.18 25.41 -0.75
N HIS A 96 -7.96 25.30 -1.35
CA HIS A 96 -7.78 25.42 -2.87
C HIS A 96 -8.71 24.70 -3.85
N ASN A 97 -9.30 25.43 -4.82
CA ASN A 97 -9.85 24.81 -6.05
C ASN A 97 -9.57 25.58 -7.35
N GLN A 98 -9.64 24.90 -8.51
CA GLN A 98 -8.60 24.92 -9.56
C GLN A 98 -9.11 24.79 -11.02
N THR A 99 -8.24 25.07 -11.98
CA THR A 99 -8.55 25.25 -13.42
C THR A 99 -8.99 23.98 -14.17
N GLY A 100 -9.99 24.13 -15.05
CA GLY A 100 -10.58 23.02 -15.82
C GLY A 100 -12.11 23.17 -15.94
N GLU A 101 -12.86 22.09 -16.06
CA GLU A 101 -14.33 22.14 -15.91
C GLU A 101 -14.82 21.23 -14.75
N TRP A 102 -15.74 21.64 -13.88
CA TRP A 102 -16.30 20.82 -12.78
C TRP A 102 -15.35 20.37 -11.60
N ASN A 103 -14.32 21.16 -11.23
CA ASN A 103 -13.28 20.78 -10.23
C ASN A 103 -13.59 21.09 -8.72
N GLY A 104 -12.89 20.42 -7.77
CA GLY A 104 -13.13 20.25 -6.29
C GLY A 104 -11.96 20.60 -5.32
N ALA A 105 -12.16 20.69 -3.98
CA ALA A 105 -11.44 21.62 -3.07
C ALA A 105 -10.45 21.14 -1.97
N HIS A 106 -9.29 21.82 -1.87
CA HIS A 106 -8.27 21.77 -0.79
C HIS A 106 -8.76 22.49 0.49
N SER A 107 -7.96 22.48 1.57
CA SER A 107 -7.93 23.24 2.85
C SER A 107 -6.45 23.25 3.45
N GLU A 108 -5.83 24.36 3.94
CA GLU A 108 -4.52 24.46 4.75
C GLU A 108 -4.63 25.25 6.11
N GLN A 109 -4.16 24.72 7.26
CA GLN A 109 -4.50 25.19 8.63
C GLN A 109 -3.25 25.63 9.45
N TRP A 110 -3.28 26.66 10.33
CA TRP A 110 -2.09 27.14 11.11
C TRP A 110 -2.29 27.83 12.51
N PHE A 111 -1.49 27.42 13.52
CA PHE A 111 -1.10 28.05 14.83
C PHE A 111 -1.73 27.82 16.26
N SER A 112 -2.72 26.99 16.57
CA SER A 112 -3.08 25.75 15.90
C SER A 112 -1.78 24.95 15.73
N GLU A 113 -1.31 24.37 16.83
CA GLU A 113 -0.06 23.57 16.93
C GLU A 113 -0.22 22.24 16.18
N ASN A 114 -0.73 22.27 14.95
CA ASN A 114 -1.76 21.34 14.49
C ASN A 114 -1.97 21.23 12.94
N SER A 115 -1.18 21.97 12.17
CA SER A 115 -1.43 22.64 10.86
C SER A 115 -1.69 21.82 9.56
N ALA A 116 -2.86 21.90 8.94
CA ALA A 116 -3.24 21.13 7.74
C ALA A 116 -2.84 21.67 6.36
N ALA A 117 -3.07 20.90 5.28
CA ALA A 117 -2.92 21.29 3.86
C ALA A 117 -3.54 20.31 2.83
N ASN A 118 -3.43 20.68 1.54
CA ASN A 118 -3.34 19.85 0.32
C ASN A 118 -2.77 20.69 -0.88
N VAL A 119 -2.98 20.38 -2.19
CA VAL A 119 -2.55 21.23 -3.34
C VAL A 119 -3.60 21.46 -4.47
N THR A 120 -3.72 20.72 -5.59
CA THR A 120 -4.47 21.18 -6.80
C THR A 120 -4.88 20.14 -7.88
N GLN A 121 -6.01 20.38 -8.56
CA GLN A 121 -6.54 19.64 -9.73
C GLN A 121 -6.29 20.32 -11.09
N THR A 122 -6.32 19.56 -12.18
CA THR A 122 -6.11 20.06 -13.56
C THR A 122 -6.77 19.17 -14.63
N GLY A 123 -8.07 19.33 -14.86
CA GLY A 123 -8.83 18.41 -15.73
C GLY A 123 -10.34 18.74 -15.82
N SER A 124 -11.20 17.74 -16.02
CA SER A 124 -12.64 17.88 -15.72
C SER A 124 -13.15 16.99 -14.57
N ASP A 125 -14.13 17.44 -13.80
CA ASP A 125 -14.87 16.65 -12.79
C ASP A 125 -14.07 16.10 -11.57
N GLN A 126 -12.82 16.53 -11.30
CA GLN A 126 -12.06 15.93 -10.17
C GLN A 126 -12.56 16.43 -8.80
N GLN A 127 -12.31 15.67 -7.73
CA GLN A 127 -12.69 15.99 -6.35
C GLN A 127 -11.52 15.73 -5.38
N ALA A 128 -10.94 16.79 -4.83
CA ALA A 128 -9.99 16.77 -3.72
C ALA A 128 -10.72 17.23 -2.46
N PHE A 129 -10.38 16.67 -1.30
CA PHE A 129 -10.62 17.28 0.02
C PHE A 129 -9.66 16.70 1.07
N SER A 130 -9.37 17.45 2.14
CA SER A 130 -8.52 16.99 3.25
C SER A 130 -8.67 17.84 4.51
N TYR A 131 -8.34 17.36 5.73
CA TYR A 131 -8.02 18.24 6.90
C TYR A 131 -7.61 17.73 8.30
N GLN A 132 -7.08 18.66 9.14
CA GLN A 132 -6.93 18.57 10.62
C GLN A 132 -6.74 19.88 11.39
N ASP A 133 -7.02 19.83 12.70
CA ASP A 133 -6.25 20.61 13.68
C ASP A 133 -6.05 19.90 15.04
N SER A 134 -5.02 19.04 15.22
CA SER A 134 -4.57 18.57 16.57
C SER A 134 -3.16 17.89 16.63
N GLN A 135 -2.09 18.42 16.03
CA GLN A 135 -0.77 17.76 15.91
C GLN A 135 0.50 18.66 15.85
N ILE A 136 1.49 18.50 16.73
CA ILE A 136 2.73 19.31 16.66
C ILE A 136 3.53 18.99 15.39
N SER A 137 3.43 19.85 14.37
CA SER A 137 4.03 19.70 13.02
C SER A 137 3.30 18.71 12.11
N SER A 138 3.20 19.09 10.82
CA SER A 138 2.08 18.72 9.95
C SER A 138 2.33 19.24 8.49
N THR A 139 1.64 18.89 7.38
CA THR A 139 0.73 17.76 7.00
C THR A 139 0.35 17.86 5.48
N ILE A 140 -0.26 16.82 4.89
CA ILE A 140 -1.06 16.67 3.62
C ILE A 140 -0.77 17.59 2.39
N ASP A 141 -0.51 16.94 1.26
CA ASP A 141 -0.56 17.45 -0.13
C ASP A 141 -1.55 16.58 -0.96
N ILE A 142 -2.33 17.16 -1.89
CA ILE A 142 -3.14 16.42 -2.89
C ILE A 142 -3.02 17.10 -4.24
N ASN A 143 -2.65 16.36 -5.28
CA ASN A 143 -2.68 16.79 -6.68
C ASN A 143 -3.48 15.82 -7.55
N GLN A 144 -4.24 16.33 -8.51
CA GLN A 144 -5.03 15.53 -9.45
C GLN A 144 -4.98 16.12 -10.87
N GLY A 145 -5.27 15.31 -11.89
CA GLY A 145 -5.36 15.77 -13.27
C GLY A 145 -6.49 15.13 -14.08
N ASP A 146 -6.48 15.41 -15.38
CA ASP A 146 -7.24 14.73 -16.44
C ASP A 146 -8.77 14.68 -16.23
N GLN A 147 -9.36 13.62 -15.65
CA GLN A 147 -10.82 13.51 -15.47
C GLN A 147 -11.24 12.79 -14.17
N ALA A 148 -12.30 13.25 -13.51
CA ALA A 148 -13.09 12.54 -12.48
C ALA A 148 -12.35 11.91 -11.27
N ASN A 149 -11.05 12.18 -11.08
CA ASN A 149 -10.27 11.62 -9.97
C ASN A 149 -10.76 12.14 -8.61
N VAL A 150 -10.74 11.30 -7.57
CA VAL A 150 -11.21 11.57 -6.21
C VAL A 150 -10.09 11.33 -5.20
N ALA A 151 -9.83 12.26 -4.28
CA ALA A 151 -8.81 12.13 -3.24
C ALA A 151 -9.26 12.75 -1.91
N ASN A 152 -9.31 11.94 -0.86
CA ASN A 152 -9.57 12.34 0.52
C ASN A 152 -8.31 12.13 1.38
N ALA A 153 -8.00 13.05 2.30
CA ALA A 153 -6.92 12.85 3.25
C ALA A 153 -7.16 13.47 4.63
N GLU A 154 -6.95 12.70 5.69
CA GLU A 154 -7.19 13.13 7.07
C GLU A 154 -5.98 12.76 7.93
N GLN A 155 -5.58 13.66 8.82
CA GLN A 155 -4.67 13.31 9.92
C GLN A 155 -5.24 13.85 11.23
N VAL A 156 -4.93 13.26 12.39
CA VAL A 156 -5.49 13.70 13.69
C VAL A 156 -4.56 13.33 14.85
N PHE A 157 -4.59 14.10 15.95
CA PHE A 157 -4.02 13.81 17.29
C PHE A 157 -2.52 13.42 17.45
N GLY A 158 -1.75 13.34 16.38
CA GLY A 158 -0.31 13.01 16.35
C GLY A 158 0.71 14.14 16.62
N GLU A 159 1.96 13.94 16.18
CA GLU A 159 3.06 14.93 16.19
C GLU A 159 4.00 14.67 15.00
N GLY A 160 3.99 15.50 13.95
CA GLY A 160 4.99 15.48 12.88
C GLY A 160 4.63 14.72 11.60
N ASN A 161 3.35 14.49 11.30
CA ASN A 161 2.95 13.60 10.22
C ASN A 161 2.84 14.29 8.85
N THR A 162 2.81 13.51 7.76
CA THR A 162 2.76 14.03 6.37
C THR A 162 2.06 13.05 5.43
N THR A 163 1.21 13.57 4.55
CA THR A 163 0.55 12.81 3.48
C THR A 163 0.85 13.51 2.16
N THR A 164 0.92 12.79 1.05
CA THR A 164 1.01 13.37 -0.29
C THR A 164 0.33 12.45 -1.29
N ILE A 165 -0.75 12.93 -1.94
CA ILE A 165 -1.49 12.19 -2.98
C ILE A 165 -1.23 12.85 -4.34
N ASN A 166 -0.97 12.05 -5.38
CA ASN A 166 -0.87 12.51 -6.77
C ASN A 166 -1.65 11.57 -7.69
N GLN A 167 -2.63 12.07 -8.42
CA GLN A 167 -3.48 11.27 -9.34
C GLN A 167 -3.46 11.82 -10.77
N SER A 168 -3.58 10.94 -11.76
CA SER A 168 -3.67 11.30 -13.18
C SER A 168 -4.47 10.27 -13.97
N GLY A 169 -5.06 10.66 -15.11
CA GLY A 169 -6.04 9.85 -15.83
C GLY A 169 -7.48 10.01 -15.31
N THR A 170 -8.28 8.95 -15.28
CA THR A 170 -9.74 9.01 -15.17
C THR A 170 -10.31 8.21 -13.99
N ASP A 171 -11.28 8.72 -13.24
CA ASP A 171 -12.04 7.99 -12.20
C ASP A 171 -11.19 7.34 -11.07
N ASN A 172 -9.93 7.71 -10.85
CA ASN A 172 -9.10 7.10 -9.78
C ASN A 172 -9.50 7.65 -8.40
N GLU A 173 -9.54 6.82 -7.36
CA GLU A 173 -9.93 7.16 -5.99
C GLU A 173 -8.76 6.94 -5.01
N THR A 174 -8.56 7.87 -4.08
CA THR A 174 -7.60 7.72 -2.97
C THR A 174 -8.23 8.17 -1.66
N SER A 175 -7.98 7.43 -0.58
CA SER A 175 -8.32 7.84 0.79
C SER A 175 -7.14 7.57 1.73
N THR A 176 -6.78 8.54 2.59
CA THR A 176 -5.72 8.35 3.60
C THR A 176 -6.14 8.84 4.98
N TRP A 177 -5.78 8.10 6.03
CA TRP A 177 -6.03 8.44 7.42
C TRP A 177 -4.75 8.27 8.25
N GLN A 178 -4.38 9.26 9.07
CA GLN A 178 -3.31 9.12 10.08
C GLN A 178 -3.79 9.59 11.47
N VAL A 179 -3.94 8.69 12.44
CA VAL A 179 -4.51 9.02 13.77
C VAL A 179 -3.51 8.71 14.88
N ASP A 180 -3.30 9.65 15.80
CA ASP A 180 -2.39 9.49 16.97
C ASP A 180 -0.94 9.06 16.58
N GLN A 181 -0.51 9.35 15.34
CA GLN A 181 0.81 9.01 14.81
C GLN A 181 1.89 10.03 15.19
N ILE A 182 3.15 9.62 15.38
CA ILE A 182 4.27 10.54 15.64
C ILE A 182 5.34 10.42 14.55
N GLY A 183 5.42 11.40 13.65
CA GLY A 183 6.44 11.48 12.60
C GLY A 183 6.22 10.57 11.40
N SER A 184 4.98 10.12 11.16
CA SER A 184 4.64 9.12 10.14
C SER A 184 4.22 9.73 8.80
N THR A 185 4.44 8.98 7.72
CA THR A 185 4.38 9.47 6.34
C THR A 185 3.54 8.56 5.43
N ILE A 186 2.75 9.16 4.54
CA ILE A 186 2.03 8.48 3.44
C ILE A 186 2.32 9.20 2.12
N GLY A 187 2.87 8.52 1.13
CA GLY A 187 3.00 8.97 -0.25
C GLY A 187 2.18 8.08 -1.19
N ILE A 188 1.37 8.66 -2.06
CA ILE A 188 0.54 7.94 -3.04
C ILE A 188 0.68 8.60 -4.42
N GLN A 189 0.93 7.79 -5.43
CA GLN A 189 0.98 8.17 -6.83
C GLN A 189 0.17 7.19 -7.69
N GLN A 190 -1.00 7.61 -8.16
CA GLN A 190 -1.85 6.86 -9.09
C GLN A 190 -1.80 7.43 -10.51
N SER A 191 -1.87 6.55 -11.52
CA SER A 191 -2.15 6.95 -12.91
C SER A 191 -2.95 5.90 -13.67
N GLY A 192 -3.88 6.35 -14.52
CA GLY A 192 -4.67 5.44 -15.38
C GLY A 192 -6.17 5.59 -15.14
N THR A 193 -6.94 4.49 -15.11
CA THR A 193 -8.41 4.55 -15.05
C THR A 193 -9.02 3.75 -13.90
N GLY A 194 -9.74 4.39 -12.98
CA GLY A 194 -10.58 3.71 -11.99
C GLY A 194 -9.83 3.03 -10.83
N ASN A 195 -8.56 3.36 -10.60
CA ASN A 195 -7.74 2.72 -9.57
C ASN A 195 -8.05 3.27 -8.18
N ILE A 196 -8.08 2.40 -7.16
CA ILE A 196 -8.42 2.74 -5.76
C ILE A 196 -7.19 2.49 -4.86
N ALA A 197 -6.89 3.45 -3.98
CA ALA A 197 -5.84 3.32 -2.96
C ALA A 197 -6.31 3.84 -1.58
N ASN A 198 -6.35 2.96 -0.58
CA ASN A 198 -6.73 3.24 0.80
C ASN A 198 -5.52 3.07 1.73
N VAL A 199 -5.22 4.04 2.59
CA VAL A 199 -4.12 3.93 3.58
C VAL A 199 -4.55 4.44 4.96
N ASP A 200 -4.43 3.60 5.99
CA ASP A 200 -4.64 3.95 7.40
C ASP A 200 -3.34 3.76 8.19
N GLN A 201 -2.93 4.77 8.95
CA GLN A 201 -1.90 4.65 9.98
C GLN A 201 -2.47 5.12 11.33
N THR A 202 -2.65 4.21 12.29
CA THR A 202 -3.26 4.53 13.59
C THR A 202 -2.35 4.15 14.79
N LEU A 203 -2.23 5.04 15.78
CA LEU A 203 -1.55 4.83 17.07
C LEU A 203 -0.04 4.44 17.01
N GLY A 204 0.73 4.99 16.08
CA GLY A 204 2.14 4.61 15.84
C GLY A 204 3.18 5.73 15.89
N GLN A 205 4.44 5.40 15.56
CA GLN A 205 5.55 6.36 15.47
C GLN A 205 6.47 6.06 14.27
N GLY A 206 6.81 7.05 13.46
CA GLY A 206 7.85 6.98 12.44
C GLY A 206 7.54 6.04 11.27
N ASN A 207 6.27 5.73 11.03
CA ASN A 207 5.86 4.75 10.02
C ASN A 207 5.82 5.38 8.62
N GLN A 208 6.03 4.58 7.58
CA GLN A 208 6.07 5.03 6.18
C GLN A 208 5.20 4.15 5.30
N VAL A 209 4.39 4.76 4.43
CA VAL A 209 3.70 4.08 3.33
C VAL A 209 4.03 4.82 2.03
N ASP A 210 4.56 4.11 1.04
CA ASP A 210 4.72 4.60 -0.33
C ASP A 210 3.89 3.72 -1.28
N VAL A 211 2.97 4.31 -2.05
CA VAL A 211 2.12 3.62 -3.03
C VAL A 211 2.33 4.19 -4.43
N PHE A 212 2.66 3.31 -5.37
CA PHE A 212 2.68 3.56 -6.80
C PHE A 212 1.66 2.63 -7.48
N GLN A 213 0.80 3.20 -8.33
CA GLN A 213 -0.28 2.45 -8.99
C GLN A 213 -0.48 2.95 -10.42
N THR A 214 -0.40 2.06 -11.39
CA THR A 214 -0.54 2.37 -12.81
C THR A 214 -1.46 1.37 -13.52
N GLY A 215 -2.38 1.87 -14.37
CA GLY A 215 -3.23 1.01 -15.22
C GLY A 215 -4.74 1.15 -14.98
N GLU A 216 -5.50 0.05 -14.94
CA GLU A 216 -6.97 0.09 -14.94
C GLU A 216 -7.64 -0.74 -13.84
N SER A 217 -8.45 -0.08 -12.99
CA SER A 217 -9.30 -0.70 -11.96
C SER A 217 -8.56 -1.56 -10.91
N GLY A 218 -7.33 -1.18 -10.56
CA GLY A 218 -6.59 -1.78 -9.44
C GLY A 218 -7.14 -1.35 -8.07
N TYR A 219 -6.88 -2.16 -7.04
CA TYR A 219 -7.19 -1.88 -5.63
C TYR A 219 -5.93 -2.06 -4.78
N ILE A 220 -5.67 -1.08 -3.90
CA ILE A 220 -4.60 -1.11 -2.91
C ILE A 220 -5.19 -0.70 -1.55
N GLU A 221 -4.86 -1.46 -0.50
CA GLU A 221 -5.19 -1.15 0.88
C GLU A 221 -3.98 -1.38 1.79
N VAL A 222 -3.65 -0.41 2.64
CA VAL A 222 -2.53 -0.50 3.59
C VAL A 222 -3.01 -0.05 4.98
N TRP A 223 -2.87 -0.90 5.98
CA TRP A 223 -3.13 -0.59 7.39
C TRP A 223 -1.84 -0.71 8.20
N GLN A 224 -1.52 0.31 9.00
CA GLN A 224 -0.40 0.30 9.96
C GLN A 224 -0.90 0.73 11.35
N THR A 225 -1.29 -0.24 12.18
CA THR A 225 -1.91 0.00 13.50
C THR A 225 -0.98 -0.38 14.65
N GLU A 226 -0.77 0.52 15.61
CA GLU A 226 0.12 0.31 16.76
C GLU A 226 1.54 -0.15 16.33
N GLN A 227 2.11 0.51 15.31
CA GLN A 227 3.44 0.24 14.75
C GLN A 227 4.48 1.31 15.16
N GLU A 228 5.74 0.90 15.38
CA GLU A 228 6.89 1.81 15.55
C GLU A 228 7.98 1.59 14.47
N ASN A 229 8.20 2.57 13.60
CA ASN A 229 9.23 2.65 12.55
C ASN A 229 9.07 1.60 11.42
N SER A 230 7.84 1.19 11.11
CA SER A 230 7.54 0.22 10.06
C SER A 230 7.24 0.88 8.71
N GLN A 231 7.64 0.22 7.63
CA GLN A 231 7.49 0.69 6.25
C GLN A 231 6.65 -0.28 5.42
N ALA A 232 5.78 0.26 4.56
CA ALA A 232 5.15 -0.45 3.45
C ALA A 232 5.48 0.26 2.14
N VAL A 233 5.92 -0.50 1.13
CA VAL A 233 6.16 -0.01 -0.24
C VAL A 233 5.33 -0.86 -1.19
N VAL A 234 4.53 -0.20 -2.03
CA VAL A 234 3.61 -0.84 -2.97
C VAL A 234 3.84 -0.28 -4.37
N ASP A 235 3.97 -1.17 -5.37
CA ASP A 235 4.09 -0.82 -6.79
C ASP A 235 3.21 -1.77 -7.63
N GLN A 236 2.18 -1.25 -8.29
CA GLN A 236 1.16 -2.07 -9.00
C GLN A 236 0.94 -1.53 -10.42
N ASP A 237 1.38 -2.26 -11.44
CA ASP A 237 1.11 -1.98 -12.86
C ASP A 237 0.16 -3.02 -13.49
N GLY A 238 -0.83 -2.56 -14.25
CA GLY A 238 -1.72 -3.41 -15.06
C GLY A 238 -3.20 -3.26 -14.74
N THR A 239 -4.00 -4.34 -14.76
CA THR A 239 -5.47 -4.23 -14.66
C THR A 239 -6.11 -5.18 -13.65
N LEU A 240 -7.11 -4.69 -12.90
CA LEU A 240 -7.86 -5.47 -11.88
C LEU A 240 -6.99 -6.13 -10.80
N ASN A 241 -5.79 -5.63 -10.55
CA ASN A 241 -4.91 -6.15 -9.50
C ASN A 241 -5.39 -5.72 -8.11
N GLU A 242 -5.30 -6.60 -7.12
CA GLU A 242 -5.72 -6.38 -5.73
C GLU A 242 -4.52 -6.56 -4.79
N LEU A 243 -4.34 -5.65 -3.83
CA LEU A 243 -3.18 -5.65 -2.95
C LEU A 243 -3.54 -5.14 -1.56
N VAL A 244 -3.26 -5.94 -0.53
CA VAL A 244 -3.49 -5.61 0.88
C VAL A 244 -2.20 -5.76 1.68
N VAL A 245 -1.91 -4.78 2.53
CA VAL A 245 -0.84 -4.85 3.54
C VAL A 245 -1.43 -4.51 4.91
N ASP A 246 -1.32 -5.42 5.87
CA ASP A 246 -1.62 -5.17 7.29
C ASP A 246 -0.32 -5.28 8.09
N GLN A 247 0.05 -4.22 8.81
CA GLN A 247 1.10 -4.24 9.82
C GLN A 247 0.49 -3.82 11.15
N SER A 248 0.26 -4.76 12.06
CA SER A 248 -0.45 -4.52 13.33
C SER A 248 0.35 -4.94 14.57
N TYR A 249 0.44 -4.06 15.58
CA TYR A 249 1.06 -4.28 16.90
C TYR A 249 2.58 -4.63 16.89
N GLY A 250 3.39 -3.95 16.06
CA GLY A 250 4.79 -4.33 15.78
C GLY A 250 5.80 -3.19 15.69
N SER A 251 7.04 -3.48 15.29
CA SER A 251 8.08 -2.45 15.12
C SER A 251 9.16 -2.81 14.09
N GLY A 252 9.59 -1.85 13.27
CA GLY A 252 10.70 -1.99 12.33
C GLY A 252 10.41 -2.93 11.15
N ASN A 253 9.15 -3.21 10.86
CA ASN A 253 8.75 -4.16 9.83
C ASN A 253 8.77 -3.52 8.44
N LEU A 254 9.11 -4.29 7.41
CA LEU A 254 9.16 -3.85 6.01
C LEU A 254 8.30 -4.75 5.12
N ALA A 255 7.19 -4.22 4.61
CA ALA A 255 6.45 -4.82 3.51
C ALA A 255 6.90 -4.19 2.18
N THR A 256 7.15 -5.00 1.16
CA THR A 256 7.48 -4.56 -0.21
C THR A 256 6.73 -5.42 -1.21
N MET A 257 5.76 -4.82 -1.91
CA MET A 257 4.79 -5.52 -2.74
C MET A 257 4.86 -4.98 -4.17
N THR A 258 5.04 -5.86 -5.16
CA THR A 258 5.14 -5.48 -6.57
C THR A 258 4.27 -6.38 -7.45
N GLN A 259 3.45 -5.79 -8.32
CA GLN A 259 2.56 -6.49 -9.25
C GLN A 259 2.72 -5.92 -10.67
N ASP A 260 2.92 -6.80 -11.67
CA ASP A 260 2.96 -6.48 -13.11
C ASP A 260 2.06 -7.47 -13.88
N GLY A 261 0.90 -7.01 -14.37
CA GLY A 261 -0.02 -7.83 -15.17
C GLY A 261 -1.48 -7.68 -14.76
N ASN A 262 -2.31 -8.73 -14.92
CA ASN A 262 -3.76 -8.59 -14.78
C ASN A 262 -4.38 -9.55 -13.75
N ALA A 263 -5.30 -9.05 -12.93
CA ALA A 263 -6.02 -9.79 -11.88
C ALA A 263 -5.12 -10.50 -10.85
N ASN A 264 -3.90 -10.00 -10.63
CA ASN A 264 -3.03 -10.48 -9.57
C ASN A 264 -3.54 -10.00 -8.20
N ALA A 265 -3.52 -10.88 -7.20
CA ALA A 265 -3.97 -10.61 -5.84
C ALA A 265 -2.85 -10.90 -4.83
N ALA A 266 -2.59 -9.98 -3.90
CA ALA A 266 -1.61 -10.17 -2.84
C ALA A 266 -2.08 -9.65 -1.49
N TRP A 267 -1.83 -10.40 -0.42
CA TRP A 267 -2.05 -10.00 0.98
C TRP A 267 -0.78 -10.29 1.79
N ALA A 268 -0.23 -9.26 2.43
CA ALA A 268 0.87 -9.40 3.39
C ALA A 268 0.44 -8.91 4.77
N ASP A 269 0.55 -9.78 5.76
CA ASP A 269 0.12 -9.55 7.14
C ASP A 269 1.33 -9.71 8.08
N GLN A 270 1.61 -8.69 8.89
CA GLN A 270 2.73 -8.63 9.82
C GLN A 270 2.19 -8.25 11.22
N TYR A 271 1.61 -9.24 11.90
CA TYR A 271 0.91 -9.10 13.18
C TYR A 271 1.80 -9.46 14.39
N GLU A 272 1.83 -8.63 15.43
CA GLU A 272 2.68 -8.81 16.64
C GLU A 272 4.17 -9.13 16.30
N SER A 273 4.68 -8.52 15.22
CA SER A 273 6.00 -8.81 14.65
C SER A 273 7.01 -7.67 14.80
N ASN A 274 8.30 -8.00 14.86
CA ASN A 274 9.39 -7.03 14.99
C ASN A 274 10.52 -7.30 13.98
N ASP A 275 11.19 -6.27 13.47
CA ASP A 275 12.32 -6.34 12.52
C ASP A 275 12.06 -7.27 11.30
N SER A 276 10.80 -7.48 10.90
CA SER A 276 10.41 -8.52 9.94
C SER A 276 10.14 -7.98 8.52
N VAL A 277 10.54 -8.75 7.51
CA VAL A 277 10.51 -8.38 6.10
C VAL A 277 9.58 -9.31 5.32
N ALA A 278 8.63 -8.73 4.59
CA ALA A 278 7.77 -9.42 3.63
C ALA A 278 7.93 -8.80 2.24
N THR A 279 8.47 -9.56 1.29
CA THR A 279 8.64 -9.17 -0.11
C THR A 279 7.81 -10.08 -1.01
N VAL A 280 6.88 -9.51 -1.78
CA VAL A 280 6.06 -10.26 -2.77
C VAL A 280 6.17 -9.59 -4.12
N THR A 281 6.62 -10.33 -5.14
CA THR A 281 6.65 -9.89 -6.55
C THR A 281 5.79 -10.82 -7.40
N GLN A 282 4.84 -10.28 -8.14
CA GLN A 282 3.96 -11.01 -9.07
C GLN A 282 4.11 -10.46 -10.49
N THR A 283 4.27 -11.33 -11.48
CA THR A 283 4.40 -10.96 -12.90
C THR A 283 3.63 -11.94 -13.78
N GLY A 284 2.67 -11.45 -14.56
CA GLY A 284 1.74 -12.25 -15.38
C GLY A 284 0.28 -12.09 -14.91
N ASP A 285 -0.60 -13.06 -15.21
CA ASP A 285 -2.03 -12.92 -14.95
C ASP A 285 -2.57 -13.86 -13.84
N SER A 286 -3.47 -13.36 -13.00
CA SER A 286 -4.24 -14.15 -12.00
C SER A 286 -3.41 -14.85 -10.92
N ASN A 287 -2.22 -14.35 -10.59
CA ASN A 287 -1.41 -14.89 -9.49
C ASN A 287 -1.97 -14.46 -8.13
N LEU A 288 -1.93 -15.33 -7.13
CA LEU A 288 -2.38 -15.12 -5.75
C LEU A 288 -1.24 -15.35 -4.76
N SER A 289 -1.03 -14.43 -3.82
CA SER A 289 -0.08 -14.63 -2.70
C SER A 289 -0.65 -14.13 -1.38
N LEU A 290 -0.90 -15.05 -0.45
CA LEU A 290 -1.38 -14.76 0.90
C LEU A 290 -0.28 -15.11 1.91
N THR A 291 0.19 -14.13 2.68
CA THR A 291 1.38 -14.26 3.56
C THR A 291 1.14 -13.66 4.95
N TYR A 292 1.73 -14.27 5.98
CA TYR A 292 1.54 -13.92 7.40
C TYR A 292 2.84 -14.13 8.20
N GLN A 293 3.19 -13.16 9.06
CA GLN A 293 4.38 -13.16 9.92
C GLN A 293 4.04 -12.72 11.36
N GLU A 294 4.35 -13.57 12.34
CA GLU A 294 4.17 -13.32 13.79
C GLU A 294 5.49 -13.58 14.56
N GLY A 295 6.10 -12.52 15.10
CA GLY A 295 7.36 -12.60 15.87
C GLY A 295 8.57 -11.83 15.30
N ASP A 296 9.78 -12.23 15.68
CA ASP A 296 11.00 -11.41 15.57
C ASP A 296 11.92 -11.80 14.40
N ARG A 297 12.30 -10.85 13.53
CA ARG A 297 13.26 -11.03 12.41
C ARG A 297 12.88 -12.19 11.48
N LEU A 298 11.68 -12.13 10.93
CA LEU A 298 11.17 -13.06 9.94
C LEU A 298 11.43 -12.49 8.54
N ASP A 299 12.07 -13.26 7.66
CA ASP A 299 12.34 -12.89 6.26
C ASP A 299 11.50 -13.78 5.33
N LEU A 300 10.66 -13.16 4.50
CA LEU A 300 9.78 -13.81 3.55
C LEU A 300 9.94 -13.14 2.19
N THR A 301 10.36 -13.89 1.18
CA THR A 301 10.41 -13.47 -0.22
C THR A 301 9.64 -14.46 -1.10
N VAL A 302 8.62 -13.96 -1.81
CA VAL A 302 7.81 -14.71 -2.78
C VAL A 302 7.91 -14.04 -4.16
N ASN A 303 8.32 -14.81 -5.17
CA ASN A 303 8.34 -14.36 -6.57
C ASN A 303 7.44 -15.29 -7.42
N GLN A 304 6.44 -14.74 -8.10
CA GLN A 304 5.52 -15.45 -8.99
C GLN A 304 5.64 -14.90 -10.41
N ASN A 305 5.92 -15.76 -11.39
CA ASN A 305 6.22 -15.36 -12.76
C ASN A 305 5.56 -16.30 -13.78
N GLY A 306 4.40 -15.90 -14.30
CA GLY A 306 3.52 -16.73 -15.11
C GLY A 306 2.07 -16.48 -14.71
N ASN A 307 1.19 -17.47 -14.89
CA ASN A 307 -0.24 -17.28 -14.66
C ASN A 307 -0.80 -18.24 -13.60
N ASP A 308 -1.89 -17.86 -12.92
CA ASP A 308 -2.59 -18.71 -11.94
C ASP A 308 -1.68 -19.29 -10.82
N ASN A 309 -0.51 -18.71 -10.53
CA ASN A 309 0.35 -19.21 -9.45
C ASN A 309 -0.20 -18.80 -8.07
N ASN A 310 -0.09 -19.67 -7.07
CA ASN A 310 -0.75 -19.53 -5.78
C ASN A 310 0.22 -19.75 -4.61
N VAL A 311 0.21 -18.85 -3.63
CA VAL A 311 0.85 -19.04 -2.32
C VAL A 311 -0.19 -18.88 -1.21
N PHE A 312 -0.31 -19.91 -0.37
CA PHE A 312 -1.21 -19.98 0.78
C PHE A 312 -0.38 -20.11 2.06
N ALA A 313 0.04 -18.99 2.62
CA ALA A 313 0.86 -18.90 3.82
C ALA A 313 0.29 -17.87 4.82
N SER A 314 -1.02 -17.93 5.07
CA SER A 314 -1.70 -17.04 6.03
C SER A 314 -2.69 -17.78 6.93
N ASN A 315 -2.80 -17.27 8.17
CA ASN A 315 -3.76 -17.66 9.22
C ASN A 315 -5.08 -16.88 9.07
N TRP A 316 -5.01 -15.62 8.63
CA TRP A 316 -6.15 -14.71 8.57
C TRP A 316 -7.02 -14.89 7.32
N GLN A 317 -6.40 -15.20 6.17
CA GLN A 317 -7.10 -15.36 4.89
C GLN A 317 -6.55 -16.55 4.09
N GLY A 318 -7.43 -17.46 3.68
CA GLY A 318 -7.07 -18.59 2.81
C GLY A 318 -8.00 -19.79 2.93
N ALA A 319 -7.65 -20.87 2.23
CA ALA A 319 -8.28 -22.19 2.37
C ALA A 319 -7.50 -23.15 3.29
N GLN A 320 -6.29 -22.75 3.71
CA GLN A 320 -5.31 -23.51 4.47
C GLN A 320 -4.53 -22.54 5.35
N GLU A 321 -4.30 -22.93 6.61
CA GLU A 321 -3.43 -22.20 7.55
C GLU A 321 -1.98 -22.17 7.03
N GLY A 322 -1.22 -21.12 7.35
CA GLY A 322 0.21 -21.02 7.06
C GLY A 322 0.83 -19.70 7.53
N GLY A 323 2.13 -19.54 7.27
CA GLY A 323 2.91 -18.35 7.64
C GLY A 323 4.20 -18.65 8.41
N GLN A 324 4.84 -17.61 8.93
CA GLN A 324 6.02 -17.66 9.79
C GLN A 324 5.65 -17.26 11.23
N PHE A 325 6.06 -18.06 12.21
CA PHE A 325 5.71 -17.91 13.62
C PHE A 325 6.95 -18.18 14.50
N GLY A 326 7.49 -17.16 15.17
CA GLY A 326 8.60 -17.32 16.12
C GLY A 326 9.74 -16.32 15.94
N SER A 327 10.95 -16.77 15.55
CA SER A 327 12.06 -15.83 15.32
C SER A 327 13.18 -16.30 14.37
N ASP A 328 13.88 -15.35 13.76
CA ASP A 328 15.05 -15.57 12.88
C ASP A 328 14.76 -16.60 11.76
N GLN A 329 13.57 -16.57 11.15
CA GLN A 329 13.14 -17.52 10.11
C GLN A 329 13.31 -16.95 8.70
N VAL A 330 13.50 -17.81 7.69
CA VAL A 330 13.68 -17.41 6.29
C VAL A 330 12.82 -18.26 5.34
N VAL A 331 12.13 -17.59 4.41
CA VAL A 331 11.46 -18.20 3.24
C VAL A 331 11.90 -17.47 1.98
N LEU A 332 12.40 -18.22 0.99
CA LEU A 332 12.51 -17.78 -0.40
C LEU A 332 11.79 -18.79 -1.29
N LEU A 333 10.71 -18.34 -1.94
CA LEU A 333 9.89 -19.14 -2.83
C LEU A 333 9.82 -18.49 -4.21
N ASN A 334 10.18 -19.24 -5.25
CA ASN A 334 10.06 -18.82 -6.65
C ASN A 334 9.10 -19.76 -7.39
N GLN A 335 8.06 -19.21 -8.00
CA GLN A 335 7.11 -19.91 -8.88
C GLN A 335 7.28 -19.36 -10.31
N THR A 336 7.49 -20.23 -11.29
CA THR A 336 7.67 -19.85 -12.70
C THR A 336 6.97 -20.81 -13.65
N GLY A 337 6.00 -20.32 -14.43
CA GLY A 337 5.09 -21.12 -15.25
C GLY A 337 3.64 -20.96 -14.78
N ASP A 338 2.76 -21.90 -15.11
CA ASP A 338 1.31 -21.72 -14.92
C ASP A 338 0.72 -22.65 -13.83
N GLY A 339 -0.08 -22.11 -12.90
CA GLY A 339 -0.85 -22.91 -11.93
C GLY A 339 -0.05 -23.49 -10.75
N ASN A 340 1.20 -23.11 -10.53
CA ASN A 340 2.00 -23.65 -9.41
C ASN A 340 1.40 -23.21 -8.06
N THR A 341 1.35 -24.11 -7.09
CA THR A 341 0.79 -23.86 -5.75
C THR A 341 1.83 -24.15 -4.66
N ALA A 342 1.89 -23.29 -3.64
CA ALA A 342 2.66 -23.53 -2.42
C ALA A 342 1.85 -23.23 -1.16
N ASN A 343 2.01 -24.06 -0.13
CA ASN A 343 1.65 -23.75 1.25
C ASN A 343 2.86 -23.98 2.15
N PHE A 344 3.07 -23.12 3.15
CA PHE A 344 4.09 -23.36 4.16
C PHE A 344 3.67 -22.88 5.56
N THR A 345 4.25 -23.51 6.58
CA THR A 345 4.19 -23.11 7.98
C THR A 345 5.57 -23.29 8.62
N GLN A 346 6.13 -22.23 9.20
CA GLN A 346 7.36 -22.28 9.97
C GLN A 346 7.09 -21.89 11.43
N GLU A 347 7.26 -22.81 12.37
CA GLU A 347 7.04 -22.62 13.80
C GLU A 347 8.35 -22.73 14.59
N GLY A 348 8.66 -21.74 15.42
CA GLY A 348 9.86 -21.71 16.25
C GLY A 348 10.99 -20.87 15.65
N ASN A 349 12.24 -21.33 15.74
CA ASN A 349 13.40 -20.46 15.50
C ASN A 349 14.38 -20.97 14.44
N PHE A 350 14.97 -20.10 13.61
CA PHE A 350 15.98 -20.48 12.61
C PHE A 350 15.50 -21.57 11.63
N ASN A 351 14.23 -21.54 11.24
CA ASN A 351 13.72 -22.40 10.16
C ASN A 351 13.96 -21.71 8.82
N GLU A 352 14.46 -22.45 7.84
CA GLU A 352 14.85 -21.96 6.51
C GLU A 352 14.14 -22.78 5.41
N LEU A 353 13.53 -22.09 4.44
CA LEU A 353 12.90 -22.65 3.26
C LEU A 353 13.41 -21.95 2.00
N TYR A 354 13.98 -22.71 1.07
CA TYR A 354 14.42 -22.24 -0.25
C TYR A 354 13.83 -23.15 -1.33
N PHE A 355 12.88 -22.68 -2.15
CA PHE A 355 12.22 -23.56 -3.12
C PHE A 355 11.89 -22.90 -4.46
N ASP A 356 12.24 -23.59 -5.56
CA ASP A 356 11.92 -23.21 -6.94
C ASP A 356 10.90 -24.18 -7.55
N GLN A 357 9.71 -23.68 -7.93
CA GLN A 357 8.73 -24.41 -8.75
C GLN A 357 8.80 -23.88 -10.19
N THR A 358 9.10 -24.76 -11.16
CA THR A 358 9.29 -24.38 -12.58
C THR A 358 8.53 -25.31 -13.53
N GLY A 359 7.59 -24.75 -14.28
CA GLY A 359 6.65 -25.49 -15.12
C GLY A 359 5.22 -25.30 -14.61
N ASP A 360 4.38 -26.32 -14.77
CA ASP A 360 2.93 -26.17 -14.66
C ASP A 360 2.32 -27.04 -13.55
N ASP A 361 1.25 -26.60 -12.89
CA ASP A 361 0.48 -27.38 -11.88
C ASP A 361 1.31 -27.94 -10.67
N ASN A 362 2.56 -27.51 -10.44
CA ASN A 362 3.40 -28.12 -9.39
C ASN A 362 2.93 -27.67 -7.99
N SER A 363 3.02 -28.56 -7.00
CA SER A 363 2.54 -28.34 -5.63
C SER A 363 3.66 -28.51 -4.59
N LEU A 364 3.75 -27.55 -3.68
CA LEU A 364 4.65 -27.56 -2.52
C LEU A 364 3.83 -27.46 -1.23
N THR A 365 4.15 -28.28 -0.23
CA THR A 365 3.62 -28.18 1.14
C THR A 365 4.76 -28.37 2.14
N VAL A 366 5.03 -27.37 2.98
CA VAL A 366 6.14 -27.40 3.95
C VAL A 366 5.67 -27.07 5.36
N SER A 367 5.97 -27.92 6.33
CA SER A 367 5.74 -27.66 7.75
C SER A 367 7.05 -27.89 8.51
N GLN A 368 7.61 -26.83 9.10
CA GLN A 368 8.85 -26.88 9.87
C GLN A 368 8.57 -26.42 11.30
N ARG A 369 8.98 -27.20 12.31
CA ARG A 369 8.66 -26.94 13.72
C ARG A 369 9.89 -27.11 14.62
N ASP A 370 9.86 -26.44 15.77
CA ASP A 370 10.95 -26.30 16.76
C ASP A 370 12.11 -25.39 16.33
N GLY A 371 13.12 -25.86 15.58
CA GLY A 371 14.10 -24.90 15.04
C GLY A 371 15.43 -25.40 14.47
N GLY A 372 16.02 -24.59 13.60
CA GLY A 372 17.23 -24.91 12.83
C GLY A 372 16.96 -25.82 11.63
N ASN A 373 15.71 -25.98 11.20
CA ASN A 373 15.34 -26.91 10.13
C ASN A 373 15.46 -26.23 8.76
N LEU A 374 16.01 -26.94 7.78
CA LEU A 374 16.23 -26.47 6.42
C LEU A 374 15.48 -27.34 5.40
N ALA A 375 14.64 -26.71 4.59
CA ALA A 375 13.98 -27.31 3.43
C ALA A 375 14.47 -26.61 2.16
N GLU A 376 15.22 -27.33 1.32
CA GLU A 376 15.77 -26.82 0.06
C GLU A 376 15.20 -27.66 -1.10
N GLY A 377 14.86 -27.06 -2.24
CA GLY A 377 14.55 -27.89 -3.41
C GLY A 377 14.12 -27.18 -4.69
N THR A 378 13.98 -28.01 -5.72
CA THR A 378 13.43 -27.63 -7.03
C THR A 378 12.41 -28.65 -7.52
N SER A 379 11.36 -28.16 -8.17
CA SER A 379 10.35 -28.99 -8.85
C SER A 379 10.21 -28.53 -10.29
N GLU A 380 10.70 -29.34 -11.25
CA GLU A 380 10.72 -29.05 -12.68
C GLU A 380 9.77 -29.97 -13.47
N GLY A 381 8.72 -29.42 -14.07
CA GLY A 381 7.82 -30.16 -14.94
C GLY A 381 6.35 -29.86 -14.72
N ILE A 382 5.49 -30.87 -14.85
CA ILE A 382 4.03 -30.72 -14.77
C ILE A 382 3.45 -31.56 -13.62
N GLY A 383 2.70 -30.94 -12.72
CA GLY A 383 1.90 -31.64 -11.70
C GLY A 383 2.74 -32.45 -10.69
N ASN A 384 3.99 -32.06 -10.46
CA ASN A 384 4.80 -32.68 -9.41
C ASN A 384 4.37 -32.18 -8.02
N ILE A 385 4.53 -32.99 -6.99
CA ILE A 385 4.15 -32.71 -5.60
C ILE A 385 5.36 -32.92 -4.68
N VAL A 386 5.62 -31.96 -3.80
CA VAL A 386 6.61 -32.04 -2.72
C VAL A 386 5.95 -31.73 -1.38
N GLU A 387 5.98 -32.70 -0.47
CA GLU A 387 5.55 -32.59 0.93
C GLU A 387 6.77 -32.68 1.84
N VAL A 388 6.94 -31.74 2.77
CA VAL A 388 8.00 -31.74 3.79
C VAL A 388 7.38 -31.47 5.16
N ASP A 389 7.60 -32.37 6.12
CA ASP A 389 7.31 -32.19 7.54
C ASP A 389 8.60 -32.40 8.35
N GLN A 390 9.11 -31.33 8.96
CA GLN A 390 10.29 -31.33 9.81
C GLN A 390 9.89 -30.94 11.25
N SER A 391 10.31 -31.75 12.21
CA SER A 391 10.06 -31.53 13.65
C SER A 391 11.31 -31.86 14.47
N GLY A 392 11.53 -31.13 15.57
CA GLY A 392 12.81 -31.11 16.25
C GLY A 392 13.82 -30.19 15.56
N SER A 393 15.11 -30.51 15.59
CA SER A 393 16.16 -29.51 15.35
C SER A 393 17.30 -29.92 14.42
N GLU A 394 17.80 -28.94 13.66
CA GLU A 394 18.93 -29.09 12.74
C GLU A 394 18.67 -30.15 11.63
N ASN A 395 17.39 -30.42 11.30
CA ASN A 395 17.03 -31.34 10.23
C ASN A 395 17.12 -30.66 8.86
N ILE A 396 17.57 -31.39 7.84
CA ILE A 396 17.81 -30.89 6.49
C ILE A 396 17.15 -31.83 5.48
N SER A 397 16.36 -31.28 4.57
CA SER A 397 15.77 -32.00 3.44
C SER A 397 16.05 -31.28 2.13
N GLN A 398 16.67 -31.97 1.18
CA GLN A 398 16.93 -31.47 -0.17
C GLN A 398 16.11 -32.27 -1.20
N THR A 399 15.24 -31.61 -1.96
CA THR A 399 14.35 -32.25 -2.95
C THR A 399 14.59 -31.74 -4.37
N PHE A 400 14.88 -32.62 -5.32
CA PHE A 400 15.19 -32.27 -6.71
C PHE A 400 14.39 -33.11 -7.70
N GLN A 401 13.24 -32.60 -8.15
CA GLN A 401 12.39 -33.23 -9.18
C GLN A 401 12.74 -32.66 -10.56
N SER A 402 13.96 -32.89 -11.04
CA SER A 402 14.61 -32.12 -12.12
C SER A 402 14.21 -32.45 -13.56
N ALA A 403 13.02 -33.06 -13.78
CA ALA A 403 12.29 -33.11 -15.05
C ALA A 403 11.14 -34.13 -15.02
N GLY A 404 9.98 -33.75 -15.58
CA GLY A 404 8.94 -34.67 -16.05
C GLY A 404 7.56 -34.29 -15.55
N GLY A 405 6.90 -35.16 -14.78
CA GLY A 405 5.61 -34.85 -14.19
C GLY A 405 5.01 -35.95 -13.32
N ASP A 406 3.91 -35.64 -12.62
CA ASP A 406 3.22 -36.50 -11.65
C ASP A 406 4.13 -37.08 -10.53
N ASN A 407 5.34 -36.54 -10.30
CA ASN A 407 6.26 -37.08 -9.29
C ASN A 407 5.85 -36.63 -7.89
N LEU A 408 5.84 -37.53 -6.91
CA LEU A 408 5.59 -37.26 -5.51
C LEU A 408 6.85 -37.50 -4.68
N ALA A 409 7.29 -36.48 -3.97
CA ALA A 409 8.27 -36.57 -2.89
C ALA A 409 7.58 -36.23 -1.57
N SER A 410 7.67 -37.11 -0.57
CA SER A 410 7.06 -36.90 0.76
C SER A 410 8.09 -37.21 1.84
N ILE A 411 8.54 -36.18 2.55
CA ILE A 411 9.64 -36.24 3.52
C ILE A 411 9.11 -35.90 4.91
N THR A 412 9.27 -36.83 5.85
CA THR A 412 9.04 -36.61 7.28
C THR A 412 10.36 -36.79 8.04
N GLN A 413 10.78 -35.77 8.78
CA GLN A 413 11.94 -35.82 9.66
C GLN A 413 11.54 -35.40 11.09
N ALA A 414 11.99 -36.17 12.06
CA ALA A 414 11.72 -35.97 13.49
C ALA A 414 13.01 -36.13 14.31
N ASP A 415 13.05 -35.53 15.48
CA ASP A 415 14.23 -35.43 16.35
C ASP A 415 15.35 -34.55 15.74
N VAL A 416 16.60 -35.03 15.60
CA VAL A 416 17.78 -34.14 15.52
C VAL A 416 18.82 -34.49 14.44
N ASN A 417 19.29 -33.50 13.68
CA ASN A 417 20.34 -33.63 12.66
C ASN A 417 20.02 -34.66 11.55
N ASN A 418 18.75 -34.87 11.19
CA ASN A 418 18.42 -35.79 10.10
C ASN A 418 18.62 -35.12 8.75
N PHE A 419 19.37 -35.76 7.86
CA PHE A 419 19.68 -35.30 6.52
C PHE A 419 19.03 -36.21 5.48
N SER A 420 18.26 -35.64 4.57
CA SER A 420 17.62 -36.35 3.46
C SER A 420 17.88 -35.68 2.11
N ILE A 421 18.12 -36.51 1.09
CA ILE A 421 18.10 -36.10 -0.31
C ILE A 421 17.06 -36.95 -1.04
N VAL A 422 16.15 -36.32 -1.76
CA VAL A 422 15.25 -36.97 -2.72
C VAL A 422 15.51 -36.39 -4.10
N SER A 423 15.89 -37.22 -5.06
CA SER A 423 15.97 -36.84 -6.47
C SER A 423 15.10 -37.74 -7.33
N GLN A 424 14.29 -37.14 -8.19
CA GLN A 424 13.36 -37.83 -9.08
C GLN A 424 13.45 -37.25 -10.49
N VAL A 425 13.51 -38.12 -11.50
CA VAL A 425 13.57 -37.74 -12.92
C VAL A 425 12.66 -38.67 -13.73
N GLY A 426 11.68 -38.08 -14.41
CA GLY A 426 10.72 -38.76 -15.26
C GLY A 426 9.28 -38.62 -14.77
N TRP A 427 8.48 -39.69 -14.85
CA TRP A 427 7.02 -39.58 -14.72
C TRP A 427 6.44 -40.46 -13.61
N GLY A 428 5.62 -39.90 -12.72
CA GLY A 428 4.85 -40.67 -11.73
C GLY A 428 5.69 -41.38 -10.68
N ASN A 429 6.92 -40.91 -10.40
CA ASN A 429 7.80 -41.51 -9.40
C ASN A 429 7.35 -41.12 -7.99
N GLN A 430 7.47 -42.03 -7.02
CA GLN A 430 7.04 -41.85 -5.63
C GLN A 430 8.20 -42.12 -4.67
N ALA A 431 8.66 -41.08 -3.99
CA ALA A 431 9.71 -41.13 -2.99
C ALA A 431 9.12 -40.77 -1.63
N SER A 432 9.32 -41.64 -0.63
CA SER A 432 8.93 -41.37 0.75
C SER A 432 10.12 -41.54 1.69
N VAL A 433 10.39 -40.52 2.48
CA VAL A 433 11.42 -40.54 3.53
C VAL A 433 10.72 -40.36 4.87
N ASN A 434 11.02 -41.22 5.83
CA ASN A 434 10.59 -41.09 7.21
C ASN A 434 11.81 -41.35 8.11
N GLN A 435 12.30 -40.32 8.80
CA GLN A 435 13.46 -40.40 9.69
C GLN A 435 13.08 -39.92 11.08
N SER A 436 13.42 -40.70 12.10
CA SER A 436 13.50 -40.26 13.50
C SER A 436 14.86 -40.60 14.10
N GLY A 437 15.21 -39.97 15.21
CA GLY A 437 16.49 -40.17 15.90
C GLY A 437 17.56 -39.13 15.58
N LEU A 438 18.83 -39.51 15.72
CA LEU A 438 19.96 -38.59 15.76
C LEU A 438 20.98 -38.88 14.64
N ASN A 439 21.24 -37.89 13.77
CA ASN A 439 22.13 -38.01 12.60
C ASN A 439 21.68 -39.06 11.55
N GLY A 440 20.36 -39.22 11.32
CA GLY A 440 19.86 -40.10 10.26
C GLY A 440 20.22 -39.56 8.87
N VAL A 441 20.85 -40.36 8.02
CA VAL A 441 21.20 -39.97 6.64
C VAL A 441 20.44 -40.83 5.64
N SER A 442 19.65 -40.20 4.77
CA SER A 442 18.87 -40.87 3.72
C SER A 442 19.13 -40.26 2.34
N THR A 443 18.98 -41.09 1.30
CA THR A 443 19.10 -40.67 -0.10
C THR A 443 18.20 -41.55 -0.96
N ILE A 444 17.33 -40.93 -1.75
CA ILE A 444 16.52 -41.58 -2.79
C ILE A 444 16.90 -40.97 -4.14
N ASP A 445 17.23 -41.82 -5.10
CA ASP A 445 17.47 -41.48 -6.51
C ASP A 445 16.51 -42.35 -7.35
N GLN A 446 15.62 -41.72 -8.11
CA GLN A 446 14.63 -42.36 -8.95
C GLN A 446 14.67 -41.82 -10.38
N ASN A 447 15.14 -42.63 -11.32
CA ASN A 447 15.15 -42.30 -12.75
C ASN A 447 14.20 -43.25 -13.50
N GLY A 448 13.22 -42.69 -14.23
CA GLY A 448 12.31 -43.45 -15.08
C GLY A 448 10.82 -43.12 -14.85
N THR A 449 9.98 -44.15 -14.93
CA THR A 449 8.51 -43.99 -14.86
C THR A 449 7.91 -44.94 -13.84
N GLY A 450 7.11 -44.42 -12.90
CA GLY A 450 6.40 -45.21 -11.90
C GLY A 450 7.31 -45.91 -10.88
N ASN A 451 8.52 -45.40 -10.63
CA ASN A 451 9.35 -45.93 -9.54
C ASN A 451 8.70 -45.64 -8.19
N SER A 452 8.87 -46.53 -7.21
CA SER A 452 8.45 -46.30 -5.83
C SER A 452 9.58 -46.70 -4.87
N ALA A 453 9.89 -45.84 -3.92
CA ALA A 453 10.95 -46.02 -2.93
C ALA A 453 10.50 -45.44 -1.58
N THR A 454 10.77 -46.17 -0.51
CA THR A 454 10.48 -45.75 0.86
C THR A 454 11.70 -46.00 1.73
N VAL A 455 12.19 -44.96 2.38
CA VAL A 455 13.23 -45.06 3.42
C VAL A 455 12.57 -44.80 4.77
N VAL A 456 12.73 -45.74 5.70
CA VAL A 456 12.33 -45.58 7.10
C VAL A 456 13.58 -45.77 7.97
N GLN A 457 13.89 -44.79 8.83
CA GLN A 457 15.00 -44.83 9.79
C GLN A 457 14.48 -44.45 11.18
N GLN A 458 14.94 -45.18 12.21
CA GLN A 458 14.51 -45.12 13.62
C GLN A 458 15.68 -45.47 14.55
#